data_AF-A0A4S3THQ1-F1
#
_entry.id   AF-A0A4S3THQ1-F1
#
_cell.length_a   1.000
_cell.length_b   1.000
_cell.length_c   1.000
_cell.angle_alpha   90.00
_cell.angle_beta   90.00
_cell.angle_gamma   90.00
#
_symmetry.space_group_name_H-M   'P 1'
#
loop_
_entity.id
_entity.type
_entity.pdbx_description
1 polymer ?
#
loop_
_entity_poly.entity_id
_entity_poly.type
_entity_poly.pdbx_seq_one_letter_code
_entity_poly.pdbx_strand_id
1 'polypeptide(L)' 'MREMTIPQYKRNYYPALCSQTIRNWIRQGILQARKTPTGRWLICIPDAANDPELTTTPKAAQLLKLMNGGS' A
#
# COMPACT_ATOMS: atom_id res chain seq x y z
N MET A 1 -6.38 -9.53 9.57
CA MET A 1 -5.96 -9.02 8.25
C MET A 1 -7.20 -8.72 7.44
N ARG A 2 -7.29 -7.52 6.86
CA ARG A 2 -8.35 -7.16 5.90
C ARG A 2 -7.79 -7.15 4.50
N GLU A 3 -8.49 -7.77 3.56
CA GLU A 3 -8.14 -7.75 2.15
C GLU A 3 -9.00 -6.72 1.42
N MET A 4 -8.38 -5.93 0.55
CA MET A 4 -9.13 -5.01 -0.30
C MET A 4 -8.55 -4.88 -1.70
N THR A 5 -9.41 -4.53 -2.65
CA THR A 5 -8.98 -4.31 -4.04
C THR A 5 -8.22 -2.99 -4.17
N ILE A 6 -7.32 -2.89 -5.15
CA ILE A 6 -6.62 -1.64 -5.48
C ILE A 6 -7.55 -0.42 -5.58
N PRO A 7 -8.69 -0.45 -6.31
CA PRO A 7 -9.59 0.70 -6.38
C PRO A 7 -10.20 1.08 -5.02
N GLN A 8 -10.49 0.10 -4.16
CA GLN A 8 -11.01 0.36 -2.82
C GLN A 8 -9.92 0.96 -1.91
N TYR A 9 -8.70 0.41 -1.94
CA TYR A 9 -7.55 0.95 -1.22
C TYR A 9 -7.23 2.39 -1.65
N LYS A 10 -7.22 2.63 -2.97
CA LYS A 10 -7.07 3.96 -3.54
C LYS A 10 -8.11 4.90 -2.97
N ARG A 11 -9.40 4.54 -3.03
CA ARG A 11 -10.49 5.40 -2.57
C ARG A 11 -10.40 5.74 -1.07
N ASN A 12 -9.97 4.78 -0.25
CA ASN A 12 -9.94 4.93 1.20
C ASN A 12 -8.69 5.69 1.70
N TYR A 13 -7.53 5.48 1.08
CA TYR A 13 -6.25 5.99 1.61
C TYR A 13 -5.56 7.00 0.70
N TYR A 14 -5.70 6.86 -0.63
CA TYR A 14 -4.95 7.65 -1.60
C TYR A 14 -5.78 8.00 -2.85
N PRO A 15 -6.90 8.75 -2.71
CA PRO A 15 -7.83 8.97 -3.82
C PRO A 15 -7.19 9.71 -5.00
N ALA A 16 -6.17 10.54 -4.72
CA ALA A 16 -5.40 11.31 -5.69
C ALA A 16 -4.35 10.47 -6.46
N LEU A 17 -3.97 9.27 -5.99
CA LEU A 17 -2.92 8.48 -6.64
C LEU A 17 -3.48 7.57 -7.74
N CYS A 18 -2.74 7.42 -8.84
CA CYS A 18 -3.10 6.45 -9.88
C CYS A 18 -2.98 5.00 -9.35
N SER A 19 -3.87 4.12 -9.82
CA SER A 19 -3.79 2.68 -9.52
C SER A 19 -2.48 2.05 -9.98
N GLN A 20 -1.82 2.63 -10.99
CA GLN A 20 -0.48 2.24 -11.44
C GLN A 20 0.57 2.40 -10.33
N THR A 21 0.53 3.51 -9.59
CA THR A 21 1.44 3.79 -8.46
C THR A 21 1.30 2.73 -7.38
N ILE A 22 0.05 2.38 -7.04
CA ILE A 22 -0.24 1.32 -6.07
C ILE A 22 0.29 -0.03 -6.56
N ARG A 23 0.13 -0.37 -7.85
CA ARG A 23 0.73 -1.59 -8.43
C ARG A 23 2.25 -1.58 -8.35
N ASN A 24 2.89 -0.43 -8.59
CA ASN A 24 4.35 -0.32 -8.46
C ASN A 24 4.80 -0.55 -7.02
N TRP A 25 4.06 -0.04 -6.01
CA TRP A 25 4.36 -0.32 -4.61
C TRP A 25 4.24 -1.81 -4.25
N ILE A 26 3.25 -2.50 -4.82
CA ILE A 26 3.12 -3.95 -4.66
C ILE A 26 4.35 -4.65 -5.28
N ARG A 27 4.74 -4.26 -6.49
CA ARG A 27 5.90 -4.85 -7.19
C ARG A 27 7.23 -4.58 -6.47
N GLN A 28 7.34 -3.43 -5.80
CA GLN A 28 8.52 -3.05 -5.01
C GLN A 28 8.51 -3.67 -3.60
N GLY A 29 7.48 -4.43 -3.22
CA GLY A 29 7.36 -5.01 -1.87
C GLY A 29 7.06 -3.99 -0.77
N ILE A 30 6.72 -2.75 -1.14
CA ILE A 30 6.30 -1.70 -0.22
C ILE A 30 4.94 -2.05 0.39
N LEU A 31 4.04 -2.54 -0.45
CA LEU A 31 2.68 -2.89 -0.08
C LEU A 31 2.50 -4.39 -0.21
N GLN A 32 2.15 -5.06 0.88
CA GLN A 32 1.80 -6.48 0.81
C GLN A 32 0.47 -6.65 0.09
N ALA A 33 0.48 -7.44 -0.97
CA ALA A 33 -0.71 -7.82 -1.71
C ALA A 33 -0.55 -9.23 -2.25
N ARG A 34 -1.67 -9.95 -2.34
CA ARG A 34 -1.74 -11.23 -3.02
C ARG A 34 -2.36 -11.09 -4.40
N LYS A 35 -1.84 -11.86 -5.35
CA LYS A 35 -2.41 -11.98 -6.68
C LYS A 35 -3.38 -13.15 -6.69
N THR A 36 -4.63 -12.88 -7.04
CA THR A 36 -5.65 -13.93 -7.22
C THR A 36 -5.38 -14.73 -8.50
N PRO A 37 -5.92 -15.96 -8.62
CA PRO A 37 -5.80 -16.77 -9.84
C PRO A 37 -6.34 -16.06 -11.10
N THR A 38 -7.33 -15.18 -10.92
CA THR A 38 -7.92 -14.34 -11.97
C THR A 38 -7.08 -13.11 -12.33
N GLY A 39 -5.90 -12.94 -11.71
CA GLY A 39 -4.96 -11.87 -12.02
C GLY A 39 -5.20 -10.55 -11.28
N ARG A 40 -6.21 -10.47 -10.40
CA ARG A 40 -6.49 -9.27 -9.59
C ARG A 40 -5.60 -9.23 -8.35
N TRP A 41 -5.14 -8.04 -7.98
CA TRP A 41 -4.38 -7.78 -6.76
C TRP A 41 -5.32 -7.45 -5.59
N LEU A 42 -5.13 -8.15 -4.48
CA LEU A 42 -5.77 -7.90 -3.20
C LEU A 42 -4.71 -7.43 -2.22
N ILE A 43 -4.84 -6.21 -1.73
CA ILE A 43 -3.93 -5.59 -0.77
C ILE A 43 -4.26 -6.14 0.61
N CYS A 44 -3.25 -6.69 1.28
CA CYS A 44 -3.35 -7.20 2.64
C CYS A 44 -3.05 -6.07 3.60
N ILE A 45 -4.08 -5.55 4.26
CA ILE A 45 -3.91 -4.59 5.35
C ILE A 45 -3.85 -5.38 6.67
N PRO A 46 -2.71 -5.33 7.39
CA PRO A 46 -2.67 -5.86 8.75
C PRO A 46 -3.66 -5.08 9.61
N ASP A 47 -4.43 -5.81 10.41
CA ASP A 47 -5.40 -5.17 11.29
C ASP A 47 -4.60 -4.45 12.38
N ALA A 48 -4.61 -3.11 12.36
CA ALA A 48 -3.78 -2.29 13.26
C ALA A 48 -4.12 -2.51 14.75
N ALA A 49 -5.15 -3.28 15.08
CA ALA A 49 -5.45 -3.68 16.45
C ALA A 49 -4.49 -4.73 17.04
N ASN A 50 -3.61 -5.36 16.25
CA ASN A 50 -2.71 -6.42 16.73
C ASN A 50 -1.21 -6.22 16.41
N ASP A 51 -0.83 -5.11 15.77
CA ASP A 51 0.56 -4.86 15.41
C ASP A 51 0.99 -3.45 15.86
N PRO A 52 1.60 -3.31 17.05
CA PRO A 52 2.01 -2.01 17.57
C PRO A 52 3.07 -1.34 16.67
N GLU A 53 3.80 -2.10 15.86
CA GLU A 53 4.85 -1.57 14.97
C GLU A 53 4.29 -0.80 13.75
N LEU A 54 3.02 -1.02 13.36
CA LEU A 54 2.40 -0.27 12.26
C LEU A 54 1.83 1.10 12.69
N THR A 55 1.63 1.32 13.99
CA THR A 55 1.02 2.55 14.51
C THR A 55 2.04 3.68 14.76
N THR A 56 3.34 3.38 14.70
CA THR A 56 4.41 4.33 15.02
C THR A 56 5.39 4.55 13.86
N THR A 57 4.91 4.95 12.67
CA THR A 57 5.73 5.62 11.61
C THR A 57 6.82 4.68 10.99
N PRO A 58 7.49 4.89 9.82
CA PRO A 58 7.46 5.91 8.77
C PRO A 58 7.40 5.35 7.33
N LYS A 59 6.84 4.17 6.99
CA LYS A 59 7.02 3.70 5.58
C LYS A 59 6.37 4.62 4.54
N ALA A 60 5.18 5.16 4.81
CA ALA A 60 4.55 6.19 3.95
C ALA A 60 5.32 7.52 3.92
N ALA A 61 5.91 7.94 5.05
CA ALA A 61 6.70 9.17 5.16
C ALA A 61 8.11 9.04 4.53
N GLN A 62 8.74 7.87 4.62
CA GLN A 62 9.97 7.52 3.91
C GLN A 62 9.74 7.45 2.39
N LEU A 63 8.59 6.95 1.96
CA LEU A 63 8.21 6.96 0.54
C LEU A 63 8.01 8.38 0.01
N LEU A 64 7.44 9.27 0.82
CA LEU A 64 7.30 10.68 0.46
C LEU A 64 8.67 11.40 0.38
N LYS A 65 9.62 11.04 1.25
CA LYS A 65 11.01 11.54 1.19
C LYS A 65 11.77 11.00 -0.02
N LEU A 66 11.63 9.70 -0.36
CA LEU A 66 12.22 9.11 -1.56
C LEU A 66 11.68 9.71 -2.87
N MET A 67 10.44 10.21 -2.87
CA MET A 67 9.84 10.87 -4.04
C MET A 67 10.22 12.36 -4.16
N ASN A 68 10.81 13.00 -3.13
CA ASN A 68 11.15 14.43 -3.14
C ASN A 68 12.66 14.75 -2.96
N GLY A 69 13.51 13.75 -2.73
CA GLY A 69 14.94 13.93 -2.48
C GLY A 69 15.82 13.31 -3.54
N GLY A 70 15.92 13.96 -4.71
CA GLY A 70 16.93 13.69 -5.73
C GLY A 70 17.72 14.96 -5.98
N SER A 71 18.81 15.15 -5.24
CA SER A 71 19.93 16.07 -5.56
C SER A 71 21.18 15.54 -4.88
#